data_AF-A0A922YUN8-F1
#
_entry.id   AF-A0A922YUN8-F1
#
_cell.length_a   1.000
_cell.length_b   1.000
_cell.length_c   1.000
_cell.angle_alpha   90.00
_cell.angle_beta   90.00
_cell.angle_gamma   90.00
#
_symmetry.space_group_name_H-M   'P 1'
#
loop_
_entity.id
_entity.type
_entity.pdbx_description
1 polymer ?
#
loop_
_entity_poly.entity_id
_entity_poly.type
_entity_poly.pdbx_seq_one_letter_code
_entity_poly.pdbx_strand_id
1 'polypeptide(L)'
;MKLQLLSDLHLEANPDFHAEPAAGANLLVLAGDVGSYQTRHDGSVMDEPDWGLQRFSPLPQYAGWPVPVLFVPGNHEYDGLDVDEAHAGLRQTCDRLGITWLERECLEMEGVRWIGTTLWSDFDALGDPNLQKPAAEGAQAHGREKGKPRRREIDPFTYRLQQREKAFRAANFYLSKVASRRDGRLFDAEAMRALGLECQDWLHTTLQRPFEGPTVVVTHFAPTLHSADPRYGLRPGTAGFCNALDDWLPLADLWLHGHLHCPQDLRVGRCRIVANPLGYADKDEQVGFLMQQLIEIPPAPETDTDLAPAQGPDAPAIYTGKHST
;
A
#
# COMPACT_ATOMS: atom_id res chain seq x y z
N MET A 1 10.93 -16.85 -7.23
CA MET A 1 10.71 -16.77 -5.77
C MET A 1 9.21 -16.81 -5.49
N LYS A 2 8.78 -17.50 -4.43
CA LYS A 2 7.41 -17.49 -3.92
C LYS A 2 7.38 -16.90 -2.51
N LEU A 3 6.40 -16.07 -2.20
CA LEU A 3 6.20 -15.51 -0.86
C LEU A 3 4.84 -15.94 -0.29
N GLN A 4 4.77 -16.03 1.02
CA GLN A 4 3.53 -16.04 1.79
C GLN A 4 3.21 -14.61 2.22
N LEU A 5 1.97 -14.16 2.03
CA LEU A 5 1.51 -12.84 2.45
C LEU A 5 0.48 -12.97 3.58
N LEU A 6 0.71 -12.25 4.67
CA LEU A 6 -0.23 -12.10 5.78
C LEU A 6 -0.36 -10.61 6.11
N SER A 7 -1.57 -10.16 6.46
CA SER A 7 -1.81 -8.82 6.97
C SER A 7 -3.09 -8.81 7.82
N ASP A 8 -3.28 -7.75 8.60
CA ASP A 8 -4.54 -7.51 9.33
C ASP A 8 -4.90 -8.69 10.24
N LEU A 9 -3.89 -9.26 10.90
CA LEU A 9 -4.04 -10.40 11.78
C LEU A 9 -4.78 -10.02 13.06
N HIS A 10 -4.59 -8.78 13.53
CA HIS A 10 -5.19 -8.24 14.74
C HIS A 10 -5.12 -9.24 15.89
N LEU A 11 -3.92 -9.67 16.29
CA LEU A 11 -3.76 -10.69 17.33
C LEU A 11 -4.38 -10.27 18.66
N GLU A 12 -4.59 -8.97 18.89
CA GLU A 12 -5.42 -8.47 19.96
C GLU A 12 -6.89 -8.92 19.82
N ALA A 13 -7.48 -8.89 18.63
CA ALA A 13 -8.85 -9.37 18.40
C ALA A 13 -8.93 -10.88 18.14
N ASN A 14 -7.85 -11.49 17.63
CA ASN A 14 -7.76 -12.88 17.20
C ASN A 14 -6.64 -13.63 17.98
N PRO A 15 -6.67 -13.69 19.33
CA PRO A 15 -5.55 -14.23 20.11
C PRO A 15 -5.25 -15.71 19.83
N ASP A 16 -6.30 -16.48 19.50
CA ASP A 16 -6.24 -17.91 19.18
C ASP A 16 -5.80 -18.20 17.73
N PHE A 17 -5.58 -17.17 16.90
CA PHE A 17 -5.12 -17.36 15.54
C PHE A 17 -3.64 -17.79 15.52
N HIS A 18 -3.35 -18.91 14.87
CA HIS A 18 -1.99 -19.40 14.66
C HIS A 18 -1.72 -19.51 13.17
N ALA A 19 -0.76 -18.73 12.67
CA ALA A 19 -0.33 -18.82 11.29
C ALA A 19 0.54 -20.06 11.06
N GLU A 20 0.32 -20.74 9.93
CA GLU A 20 1.15 -21.86 9.48
C GLU A 20 2.03 -21.43 8.31
N PRO A 21 3.33 -21.79 8.29
CA PRO A 21 4.20 -21.56 7.14
C PRO A 21 3.66 -22.26 5.88
N ALA A 22 3.61 -21.53 4.77
CA ALA A 22 3.21 -22.09 3.49
C ALA A 22 4.33 -22.97 2.90
N ALA A 23 4.03 -24.23 2.62
CA ALA A 23 4.99 -25.14 2.00
C ALA A 23 5.46 -24.61 0.63
N GLY A 24 6.78 -24.43 0.46
CA GLY A 24 7.36 -23.90 -0.76
C GLY A 24 7.46 -22.37 -0.85
N ALA A 25 7.07 -21.65 0.21
CA ALA A 25 7.46 -20.25 0.35
C ALA A 25 8.98 -20.13 0.50
N ASN A 26 9.55 -19.08 -0.07
CA ASN A 26 10.94 -18.65 0.14
C ASN A 26 11.02 -17.49 1.14
N LEU A 27 9.88 -16.86 1.44
CA LEU A 27 9.78 -15.63 2.22
C LEU A 27 8.38 -15.49 2.82
N LEU A 28 8.30 -14.89 4.01
CA LEU A 28 7.05 -14.37 4.57
C LEU A 28 7.06 -12.83 4.50
N VAL A 29 5.95 -12.24 4.06
CA VAL A 29 5.69 -10.80 4.13
C VAL A 29 4.52 -10.56 5.08
N LEU A 30 4.75 -9.73 6.09
CA LEU A 30 3.76 -9.20 7.03
C LEU A 30 3.44 -7.75 6.62
N ALA A 31 2.27 -7.51 6.02
CA ALA A 31 1.87 -6.20 5.50
C ALA A 31 0.96 -5.42 6.48
N GLY A 32 1.42 -5.30 7.72
CA GLY A 32 0.83 -4.46 8.77
C GLY A 32 -0.34 -5.09 9.51
N ASP A 33 -0.73 -4.42 10.61
CA ASP A 33 -1.80 -4.80 11.52
C ASP A 33 -1.66 -6.23 12.05
N VAL A 34 -0.46 -6.58 12.49
CA VAL A 34 -0.17 -7.87 13.15
C VAL A 34 -0.76 -7.86 14.56
N GLY A 35 -0.52 -6.80 15.33
CA GLY A 35 -1.01 -6.69 16.70
C GLY A 35 -1.06 -5.26 17.19
N SER A 36 -1.90 -5.01 18.20
CA SER A 36 -2.10 -3.69 18.81
C SER A 36 -2.11 -3.76 20.33
N TYR A 37 -1.59 -2.70 20.96
CA TYR A 37 -1.69 -2.47 22.41
C TYR A 37 -2.85 -1.57 22.81
N GLN A 38 -3.79 -1.33 21.90
CA GLN A 38 -4.97 -0.53 22.21
C GLN A 38 -5.73 -1.14 23.39
N THR A 39 -6.05 -0.30 24.37
CA THR A 39 -6.93 -0.70 25.48
C THR A 39 -8.34 -0.92 24.95
N ARG A 40 -8.88 -2.11 25.20
CA ARG A 40 -10.24 -2.49 24.82
C ARG A 40 -11.28 -1.83 25.73
N HIS A 41 -12.54 -1.95 25.33
CA HIS A 41 -13.67 -1.41 26.10
C HIS A 41 -13.78 -1.98 27.54
N ASP A 42 -13.32 -3.21 27.77
CA ASP A 42 -13.28 -3.84 29.09
C ASP A 42 -12.03 -3.50 29.91
N GLY A 43 -11.14 -2.66 29.37
CA GLY A 43 -9.89 -2.24 30.00
C GLY A 43 -8.72 -3.19 29.79
N SER A 44 -8.91 -4.32 29.09
CA SER A 44 -7.82 -5.23 28.75
C SER A 44 -6.95 -4.68 27.61
N VAL A 45 -5.70 -5.15 27.56
CA VAL A 45 -4.73 -4.89 26.47
C VAL A 45 -4.20 -6.25 26.02
N MET A 46 -3.68 -6.37 24.80
CA MET A 46 -2.98 -7.57 24.38
C MET A 46 -1.81 -7.88 25.33
N ASP A 47 -1.82 -9.07 25.92
CA ASP A 47 -0.81 -9.47 26.91
C ASP A 47 0.54 -9.86 26.26
N GLU A 48 0.52 -10.18 24.96
CA GLU A 48 1.73 -10.60 24.25
C GLU A 48 2.69 -9.45 23.97
N PRO A 49 3.99 -9.64 24.24
CA PRO A 49 5.00 -8.64 23.91
C PRO A 49 5.19 -8.53 22.39
N ASP A 50 5.98 -7.54 21.98
CA ASP A 50 6.48 -7.38 20.62
C ASP A 50 5.38 -7.28 19.54
N TRP A 51 4.21 -6.75 19.87
CA TRP A 51 3.05 -6.70 18.99
C TRP A 51 2.67 -8.10 18.42
N GLY A 52 3.04 -9.19 19.10
CA GLY A 52 2.87 -10.57 18.63
C GLY A 52 3.88 -11.02 17.56
N LEU A 53 4.83 -10.16 17.15
CA LEU A 53 5.82 -10.46 16.10
C LEU A 53 6.74 -11.64 16.45
N GLN A 54 6.89 -11.98 17.74
CA GLN A 54 7.65 -13.16 18.17
C GLN A 54 7.16 -14.45 17.50
N ARG A 55 5.85 -14.55 17.19
CA ARG A 55 5.23 -15.69 16.50
C ARG A 55 5.76 -15.92 15.08
N PHE A 56 6.41 -14.91 14.49
CA PHE A 56 6.91 -14.95 13.12
C PHE A 56 8.44 -14.84 13.04
N SER A 57 9.14 -14.74 14.16
CA SER A 57 10.60 -14.61 14.15
C SER A 57 11.26 -15.83 13.47
N PRO A 58 12.20 -15.63 12.53
CA PRO A 58 12.97 -16.73 11.94
C PRO A 58 14.04 -17.31 12.90
N LEU A 59 14.25 -16.70 14.07
CA LEU A 59 15.26 -17.15 15.01
C LEU A 59 14.74 -18.31 15.88
N PRO A 60 15.53 -19.37 16.11
CA PRO A 60 15.09 -20.60 16.77
C PRO A 60 14.78 -20.43 18.26
N GLN A 61 15.28 -19.38 18.92
CA GLN A 61 14.91 -19.06 20.30
C GLN A 61 13.54 -18.40 20.46
N TYR A 62 12.90 -18.03 19.34
CA TYR A 62 11.53 -17.50 19.25
C TYR A 62 10.67 -18.52 18.50
N ALA A 63 10.01 -18.14 17.40
CA ALA A 63 9.18 -19.06 16.62
C ALA A 63 9.96 -20.00 15.67
N GLY A 64 11.17 -19.62 15.25
CA GLY A 64 11.92 -20.39 14.26
C GLY A 64 11.21 -20.51 12.92
N TRP A 65 10.56 -19.42 12.45
CA TRP A 65 9.89 -19.41 11.16
C TRP A 65 10.85 -19.85 10.04
N PRO A 66 10.45 -20.79 9.15
CA PRO A 66 11.41 -21.53 8.32
C PRO A 66 12.04 -20.72 7.18
N VAL A 67 11.58 -19.49 6.96
CA VAL A 67 12.02 -18.59 5.90
C VAL A 67 12.23 -17.18 6.46
N PRO A 68 13.03 -16.32 5.79
CA PRO A 68 13.13 -14.92 6.19
C PRO A 68 11.77 -14.22 6.23
N VAL A 69 11.67 -13.18 7.04
CA VAL A 69 10.41 -12.43 7.25
C VAL A 69 10.65 -10.95 7.02
N LEU A 70 9.83 -10.34 6.16
CA LEU A 70 9.77 -8.89 5.95
C LEU A 70 8.52 -8.33 6.62
N PHE A 71 8.63 -7.16 7.24
CA PHE A 71 7.53 -6.51 7.94
C PHE A 71 7.44 -5.02 7.62
N VAL A 72 6.23 -4.58 7.29
CA VAL A 72 5.82 -3.17 7.27
C VAL A 72 4.75 -3.01 8.35
N PRO A 73 4.85 -2.03 9.27
CA PRO A 73 3.81 -1.79 10.24
C PRO A 73 2.57 -1.21 9.57
N GLY A 74 1.40 -1.56 10.10
CA GLY A 74 0.13 -0.94 9.79
C GLY A 74 -0.20 0.21 10.73
N ASN A 75 -1.46 0.62 10.78
CA ASN A 75 -1.86 1.69 11.70
C ASN A 75 -2.10 1.15 13.11
N HIS A 76 -2.49 -0.11 13.26
CA HIS A 76 -2.85 -0.68 14.56
C HIS A 76 -1.65 -0.89 15.48
N GLU A 77 -0.44 -1.05 14.93
CA GLU A 77 0.77 -1.06 15.76
C GLU A 77 0.99 0.23 16.56
N TYR A 78 0.37 1.35 16.12
CA TYR A 78 0.50 2.67 16.74
C TYR A 78 -0.67 3.04 17.67
N ASP A 79 -1.70 2.21 17.78
CA ASP A 79 -2.93 2.58 18.49
C ASP A 79 -2.69 2.93 19.96
N GLY A 80 -3.16 4.11 20.38
CA GLY A 80 -3.08 4.55 21.77
C GLY A 80 -1.66 4.87 22.26
N LEU A 81 -0.66 4.76 21.39
CA LEU A 81 0.75 5.03 21.69
C LEU A 81 1.20 6.39 21.15
N ASP A 82 2.37 6.84 21.57
CA ASP A 82 3.09 7.88 20.84
C ASP A 82 3.68 7.27 19.56
N VAL A 83 3.45 7.92 18.43
CA VAL A 83 3.79 7.41 17.09
C VAL A 83 5.30 7.23 16.93
N ASP A 84 6.10 8.19 17.40
CA ASP A 84 7.55 8.14 17.22
C ASP A 84 8.20 7.12 18.18
N GLU A 85 7.69 7.01 19.42
CA GLU A 85 8.12 5.98 20.36
C GLU A 85 7.77 4.56 19.88
N ALA A 86 6.55 4.36 19.41
CA ALA A 86 6.11 3.08 18.85
C ALA A 86 6.93 2.70 17.62
N HIS A 87 7.21 3.66 16.73
CA HIS A 87 8.04 3.43 15.55
C HIS A 87 9.45 2.94 15.92
N ALA A 88 10.10 3.61 16.89
CA ALA A 88 11.42 3.20 17.37
C ALA A 88 11.37 1.81 18.05
N GLY A 89 10.34 1.55 18.86
CA GLY A 89 10.14 0.28 19.56
C GLY A 89 9.90 -0.90 18.60
N LEU A 90 9.12 -0.70 17.54
CA LEU A 90 8.89 -1.69 16.50
C LEU A 90 10.18 -2.02 15.75
N ARG A 91 10.97 -1.00 15.38
CA ARG A 91 12.27 -1.21 14.73
C ARG A 91 13.21 -2.03 15.61
N GLN A 92 13.37 -1.65 16.88
CA GLN A 92 14.20 -2.39 17.83
C GLN A 92 13.71 -3.84 18.01
N THR A 93 12.39 -4.03 18.03
CA THR A 93 11.77 -5.36 18.10
C THR A 93 12.12 -6.20 16.87
N CYS A 94 12.00 -5.65 15.67
CA CYS A 94 12.35 -6.34 14.44
C CYS A 94 13.83 -6.75 14.42
N ASP A 95 14.74 -5.83 14.77
CA ASP A 95 16.17 -6.11 14.86
C ASP A 95 16.47 -7.27 15.83
N ARG A 96 15.82 -7.28 17.00
CA ARG A 96 15.97 -8.35 18.01
C ARG A 96 15.38 -9.68 17.55
N LEU A 97 14.26 -9.66 16.84
CA LEU A 97 13.56 -10.85 16.36
C LEU A 97 14.13 -11.39 15.05
N GLY A 98 15.10 -10.72 14.42
CA GLY A 98 15.62 -11.10 13.10
C GLY A 98 14.58 -10.95 11.99
N ILE A 99 13.60 -10.06 12.18
CA ILE A 99 12.59 -9.70 11.16
C ILE A 99 13.13 -8.47 10.44
N THR A 100 13.09 -8.49 9.10
CA THR A 100 13.55 -7.34 8.31
C THR A 100 12.47 -6.28 8.27
N TRP A 101 12.77 -5.14 8.88
CA TRP A 101 11.94 -3.95 8.86
C TRP A 101 11.98 -3.27 7.50
N LEU A 102 10.82 -2.90 6.96
CA LEU A 102 10.72 -2.24 5.66
C LEU A 102 10.07 -0.85 5.71
N GLU A 103 9.96 -0.18 6.86
CA GLU A 103 9.33 1.16 6.90
C GLU A 103 10.26 2.25 6.34
N ARG A 104 9.93 2.76 5.15
CA ARG A 104 10.77 3.68 4.37
C ARG A 104 12.18 3.11 4.14
N GLU A 105 12.23 1.81 3.84
CA GLU A 105 13.47 1.10 3.47
C GLU A 105 13.36 0.36 2.15
N CYS A 106 14.52 0.15 1.52
CA CYS A 106 14.68 -0.61 0.30
C CYS A 106 15.69 -1.73 0.55
N LEU A 107 15.34 -2.95 0.17
CA LEU A 107 16.15 -4.16 0.30
C LEU A 107 16.28 -4.83 -1.07
N GLU A 108 17.49 -5.26 -1.43
CA GLU A 108 17.69 -6.15 -2.56
C GLU A 108 17.95 -7.57 -2.06
N MET A 109 17.15 -8.53 -2.53
CA MET A 109 17.24 -9.92 -2.11
C MET A 109 16.94 -10.84 -3.29
N GLU A 110 17.89 -11.72 -3.61
CA GLU A 110 17.80 -12.69 -4.73
C GLU A 110 17.43 -12.03 -6.08
N GLY A 111 17.98 -10.85 -6.36
CA GLY A 111 17.71 -10.10 -7.60
C GLY A 111 16.35 -9.41 -7.65
N VAL A 112 15.59 -9.40 -6.54
CA VAL A 112 14.33 -8.66 -6.39
C VAL A 112 14.58 -7.42 -5.54
N ARG A 113 14.05 -6.28 -5.97
CA ARG A 113 14.02 -5.04 -5.17
C ARG A 113 12.73 -4.97 -4.38
N TRP A 114 12.84 -4.89 -3.06
CA TRP A 114 11.75 -4.72 -2.12
C TRP A 114 11.78 -3.29 -1.60
N ILE A 115 10.63 -2.63 -1.63
CA ILE A 115 10.46 -1.27 -1.11
C ILE A 115 9.27 -1.32 -0.17
N GLY A 116 9.40 -0.78 1.03
CA GLY A 116 8.26 -0.72 1.96
C GLY A 116 8.03 0.62 2.60
N THR A 117 6.78 0.84 2.99
CA THR A 117 6.35 1.89 3.91
C THR A 117 4.88 1.65 4.30
N THR A 118 4.45 2.00 5.50
CA THR A 118 3.06 2.02 5.95
C THR A 118 2.22 2.80 4.96
N LEU A 119 2.84 3.77 4.28
CA LEU A 119 2.30 4.69 3.29
C LEU A 119 1.39 5.76 3.89
N TRP A 120 0.59 5.41 4.90
CA TRP A 120 -0.47 6.27 5.46
C TRP A 120 -1.35 6.84 4.33
N SER A 121 -2.16 7.86 4.62
CA SER A 121 -3.00 8.51 3.62
C SER A 121 -2.77 10.01 3.54
N ASP A 122 -2.77 10.55 2.33
CA ASP A 122 -2.82 11.99 2.06
C ASP A 122 -4.24 12.58 2.05
N PHE A 123 -5.26 11.72 2.15
CA PHE A 123 -6.69 12.03 2.07
C PHE A 123 -7.17 12.66 0.76
N ASP A 124 -6.40 12.51 -0.32
CA ASP A 124 -6.68 13.09 -1.62
C ASP A 124 -7.17 12.07 -2.66
N ALA A 125 -7.34 10.80 -2.31
CA ALA A 125 -7.76 9.75 -3.26
C ALA A 125 -9.08 10.06 -3.98
N LEU A 126 -10.02 10.72 -3.28
CA LEU A 126 -11.29 11.18 -3.86
C LEU A 126 -11.24 12.61 -4.41
N GLY A 127 -10.05 13.19 -4.49
CA GLY A 127 -9.81 14.57 -4.89
C GLY A 127 -9.85 14.84 -6.38
N ASP A 128 -9.85 13.80 -7.23
CA ASP A 128 -10.07 13.92 -8.67
C ASP A 128 -11.48 13.44 -9.04
N PRO A 129 -12.35 14.30 -9.60
CA PRO A 129 -13.69 13.90 -10.02
C PRO A 129 -13.70 12.91 -11.20
N ASN A 130 -12.61 12.76 -11.94
CA ASN A 130 -12.50 11.79 -13.04
C ASN A 130 -12.19 10.38 -12.54
N LEU A 131 -11.48 10.23 -11.42
CA LEU A 131 -11.19 8.93 -10.79
C LEU A 131 -12.43 8.30 -10.13
N GLN A 132 -13.48 9.09 -9.90
CA GLN A 132 -14.74 8.61 -9.31
C GLN A 132 -15.75 8.09 -10.34
N LYS A 133 -15.48 8.21 -11.64
CA LYS A 133 -16.40 7.72 -12.68
C LYS A 133 -16.12 6.24 -12.94
N PRO A 134 -17.12 5.35 -12.83
CA PRO A 134 -16.92 3.96 -13.20
C PRO A 134 -16.50 3.86 -14.68
N ALA A 135 -15.58 2.95 -14.98
CA ALA A 135 -15.01 2.72 -16.33
C ALA A 135 -16.03 2.21 -17.38
N ALA A 136 -17.32 2.22 -17.07
CA ALA A 136 -18.39 1.66 -17.88
C ALA A 136 -19.51 2.69 -18.18
N GLU A 137 -19.16 3.86 -18.71
CA GLU A 137 -20.10 4.66 -19.51
C GLU A 137 -19.38 5.21 -20.75
N GLY A 138 -19.06 4.29 -21.66
CA GLY A 138 -18.83 4.64 -23.05
C GLY A 138 -20.12 5.17 -23.67
N ALA A 139 -20.06 6.42 -24.13
CA ALA A 139 -20.93 7.01 -25.14
C ALA A 139 -22.47 6.88 -24.95
N GLN A 140 -23.09 7.94 -24.42
CA GLN A 140 -24.25 8.59 -25.06
C GLN A 140 -24.59 9.92 -24.36
N ALA A 141 -24.00 11.02 -24.85
CA ALA A 141 -24.54 12.35 -24.60
C ALA A 141 -25.78 12.55 -25.47
N HIS A 142 -26.96 12.13 -24.99
CA HIS A 142 -28.25 12.47 -25.61
C HIS A 142 -29.18 13.10 -24.57
N GLY A 143 -29.57 14.35 -24.81
CA GLY A 143 -30.63 15.04 -24.06
C GLY A 143 -30.17 16.24 -23.24
N ARG A 144 -30.09 17.43 -23.86
CA ARG A 144 -30.05 18.70 -23.13
C ARG A 144 -31.42 18.96 -22.49
N GLU A 145 -31.59 18.66 -21.20
CA GLU A 145 -32.74 19.15 -20.43
C GLU A 145 -32.61 20.68 -20.24
N LYS A 146 -33.47 21.44 -20.92
CA LYS A 146 -33.61 22.88 -20.71
C LYS A 146 -34.20 23.13 -19.32
N GLY A 147 -33.48 23.83 -18.44
CA GLY A 147 -34.06 24.45 -17.24
C GLY A 147 -33.41 24.15 -15.89
N LYS A 148 -32.42 23.25 -15.81
CA LYS A 148 -31.65 23.09 -14.57
C LYS A 148 -30.60 24.21 -14.46
N PRO A 149 -30.44 24.86 -13.29
CA PRO A 149 -29.37 25.83 -13.08
C PRO A 149 -28.03 25.15 -13.39
N ARG A 150 -27.15 25.82 -14.16
CA ARG A 150 -25.80 25.31 -14.42
C ARG A 150 -25.16 25.03 -13.06
N ARG A 151 -24.87 23.74 -12.78
CA ARG A 151 -24.01 23.37 -11.66
C ARG A 151 -22.75 24.22 -11.82
N ARG A 152 -22.45 25.07 -10.85
CA ARG A 152 -21.24 25.90 -10.86
C ARG A 152 -20.08 24.93 -10.99
N GLU A 153 -19.34 25.03 -12.09
CA GLU A 153 -18.18 24.18 -12.32
C GLU A 153 -17.16 24.55 -11.23
N ILE A 154 -17.01 23.66 -10.25
CA ILE A 154 -16.07 23.85 -9.14
C ILE A 154 -14.70 23.55 -9.74
N ASP A 155 -13.74 24.46 -9.55
CA ASP A 155 -12.39 24.21 -10.03
C ASP A 155 -11.79 22.97 -9.33
N PRO A 156 -10.90 22.22 -10.00
CA PRO A 156 -10.39 20.96 -9.46
C PRO A 156 -9.70 21.08 -8.09
N PHE A 157 -9.04 22.21 -7.84
CA PHE A 157 -8.36 22.46 -6.57
C PHE A 157 -9.35 22.63 -5.43
N THR A 158 -10.37 23.48 -5.61
CA THR A 158 -11.45 23.65 -4.63
C THR A 158 -12.19 22.34 -4.39
N TYR A 159 -12.44 21.56 -5.45
CA TYR A 159 -13.07 20.23 -5.30
C TYR A 159 -12.24 19.30 -4.41
N ARG A 160 -10.93 19.18 -4.69
CA ARG A 160 -10.01 18.37 -3.89
C ARG A 160 -10.03 18.77 -2.42
N LEU A 161 -9.90 20.07 -2.13
CA LEU A 161 -9.94 20.59 -0.76
C LEU A 161 -11.24 20.23 -0.04
N GLN A 162 -12.39 20.39 -0.70
CA GLN A 162 -13.69 20.03 -0.13
C GLN A 162 -13.82 18.53 0.16
N GLN A 163 -13.24 17.66 -0.68
CA GLN A 163 -13.25 16.21 -0.41
C GLN A 163 -12.33 15.84 0.74
N ARG A 164 -11.13 16.43 0.79
CA ARG A 164 -10.18 16.24 1.89
C ARG A 164 -10.78 16.65 3.23
N GLU A 165 -11.47 17.80 3.30
CA GLU A 165 -12.14 18.22 4.54
C GLU A 165 -13.21 17.23 5.01
N LYS A 166 -13.95 16.61 4.09
CA LYS A 166 -14.92 15.57 4.43
C LYS A 166 -14.23 14.30 4.92
N ALA A 167 -13.13 13.92 4.28
CA ALA A 167 -12.32 12.77 4.68
C ALA A 167 -11.70 12.98 6.07
N PHE A 168 -11.13 14.16 6.34
CA PHE A 168 -10.61 14.54 7.66
C PHE A 168 -11.66 14.43 8.75
N ARG A 169 -12.87 14.96 8.52
CA ARG A 169 -13.97 14.84 9.50
C ARG A 169 -14.33 13.38 9.78
N ALA A 170 -14.37 12.54 8.74
CA ALA A 170 -14.65 11.11 8.90
C ALA A 170 -13.53 10.39 9.66
N ALA A 171 -12.27 10.64 9.29
CA ALA A 171 -11.10 10.01 9.92
C ALA A 171 -10.91 10.44 11.37
N ASN A 172 -11.03 11.73 11.69
CA ASN A 172 -10.88 12.26 13.04
C ASN A 172 -11.89 11.67 14.03
N PHE A 173 -13.07 11.24 13.56
CA PHE A 173 -14.02 10.52 14.41
C PHE A 173 -13.42 9.21 14.93
N TYR A 174 -12.71 8.45 14.10
CA TYR A 174 -12.07 7.19 14.50
C TYR A 174 -10.74 7.44 15.21
N LEU A 175 -9.89 8.34 14.68
CA LEU A 175 -8.59 8.65 15.27
C LEU A 175 -8.70 9.20 16.70
N SER A 176 -9.77 9.95 17.00
CA SER A 176 -10.02 10.39 18.38
C SER A 176 -10.31 9.25 19.37
N LYS A 177 -10.78 8.09 18.90
CA LYS A 177 -11.02 6.90 19.72
C LYS A 177 -9.77 6.03 19.84
N VAL A 178 -9.00 5.94 18.76
CA VAL A 178 -7.69 5.29 18.77
C VAL A 178 -6.74 6.00 19.74
N ALA A 179 -6.82 7.33 19.78
CA ALA A 179 -6.15 8.19 20.75
C ALA A 179 -4.61 8.08 20.76
N SER A 180 -4.01 7.64 19.64
CA SER A 180 -2.57 7.77 19.40
C SER A 180 -2.14 9.22 19.44
N ARG A 181 -0.87 9.45 19.79
CA ARG A 181 -0.32 10.79 19.95
C ARG A 181 0.96 10.96 19.15
N ARG A 182 1.29 12.20 18.85
CA ARG A 182 2.60 12.61 18.34
C ARG A 182 2.89 14.00 18.88
N ASP A 183 4.10 14.22 19.40
CA ASP A 183 4.47 15.47 20.08
C ASP A 183 3.48 15.87 21.20
N GLY A 184 2.93 14.86 21.91
CA GLY A 184 1.95 15.04 22.98
C GLY A 184 0.53 15.44 22.53
N ARG A 185 0.30 15.63 21.22
CA ARG A 185 -0.99 15.99 20.62
C ARG A 185 -1.64 14.75 20.03
N LEU A 186 -2.96 14.79 19.83
CA LEU A 186 -3.66 13.71 19.11
C LEU A 186 -3.06 13.56 17.70
N PHE A 187 -2.76 12.33 17.31
CA PHE A 187 -2.39 12.00 15.93
C PHE A 187 -3.66 11.98 15.08
N ASP A 188 -4.08 13.17 14.65
CA ASP A 188 -5.28 13.38 13.85
C ASP A 188 -5.00 13.26 12.34
N ALA A 189 -6.02 13.48 11.51
CA ALA A 189 -5.93 13.33 10.06
C ALA A 189 -4.94 14.33 9.43
N GLU A 190 -4.70 15.50 10.03
CA GLU A 190 -3.72 16.45 9.53
C GLU A 190 -2.29 15.93 9.81
N ALA A 191 -2.06 15.43 11.02
CA ALA A 191 -0.79 14.80 11.38
C ALA A 191 -0.51 13.53 10.55
N MET A 192 -1.53 12.67 10.36
CA MET A 192 -1.44 11.49 9.50
C MET A 192 -1.13 11.88 8.05
N ARG A 193 -1.80 12.92 7.53
CA ARG A 193 -1.53 13.43 6.19
C ARG A 193 -0.09 13.89 6.03
N ALA A 194 0.47 14.58 7.02
CA ALA A 194 1.85 15.03 6.97
C ALA A 194 2.80 13.82 6.84
N LEU A 195 2.62 12.79 7.68
CA LEU A 195 3.41 11.57 7.61
C LEU A 195 3.20 10.79 6.31
N GLY A 196 1.96 10.72 5.80
CA GLY A 196 1.66 10.09 4.52
C GLY A 196 2.34 10.78 3.34
N LEU A 197 2.42 12.11 3.34
CA LEU A 197 3.21 12.83 2.33
C LEU A 197 4.71 12.55 2.42
N GLU A 198 5.28 12.40 3.62
CA GLU A 198 6.68 11.99 3.78
C GLU A 198 6.93 10.59 3.21
N CYS A 199 6.02 9.64 3.49
CA CYS A 199 6.09 8.27 2.95
C CYS A 199 5.98 8.29 1.42
N GLN A 200 5.03 9.04 0.88
CA GLN A 200 4.81 9.19 -0.55
C GLN A 200 6.03 9.81 -1.28
N ASP A 201 6.62 10.88 -0.75
CA ASP A 201 7.80 11.54 -1.35
C ASP A 201 9.01 10.58 -1.40
N TRP A 202 9.26 9.89 -0.29
CA TRP A 202 10.32 8.89 -0.21
C TRP A 202 10.07 7.71 -1.15
N LEU A 203 8.84 7.18 -1.19
CA LEU A 203 8.46 6.03 -2.03
C LEU A 203 8.62 6.37 -3.51
N HIS A 204 8.09 7.52 -3.94
CA HIS A 204 8.20 7.97 -5.32
C HIS A 204 9.66 8.15 -5.74
N THR A 205 10.47 8.80 -4.89
CA THR A 205 11.92 8.97 -5.14
C THR A 205 12.64 7.62 -5.27
N THR A 206 12.25 6.63 -4.47
CA THR A 206 12.87 5.30 -4.49
C THR A 206 12.45 4.50 -5.72
N LEU A 207 11.17 4.54 -6.10
CA LEU A 207 10.63 3.87 -7.28
C LEU A 207 11.27 4.36 -8.59
N GLN A 208 11.60 5.66 -8.66
CA GLN A 208 12.24 6.26 -9.83
C GLN A 208 13.69 5.80 -10.06
N ARG A 209 14.34 5.19 -9.06
CA ARG A 209 15.70 4.67 -9.24
C ARG A 209 15.67 3.48 -10.20
N PRO A 210 16.51 3.42 -11.24
CA PRO A 210 16.58 2.25 -12.11
C PRO A 210 16.96 0.98 -11.34
N PHE A 211 16.39 -0.16 -11.73
CA PHE A 211 16.73 -1.47 -11.20
C PHE A 211 16.50 -2.52 -12.29
N GLU A 212 17.44 -3.45 -12.49
CA GLU A 212 17.43 -4.42 -13.60
C GLU A 212 16.59 -5.69 -13.29
N GLY A 213 16.01 -5.79 -12.09
CA GLY A 213 15.14 -6.90 -11.68
C GLY A 213 13.68 -6.49 -11.39
N PRO A 214 12.84 -7.43 -10.93
CA PRO A 214 11.48 -7.11 -10.53
C PRO A 214 11.46 -6.22 -9.28
N THR A 215 10.53 -5.26 -9.26
CA THR A 215 10.27 -4.39 -8.10
C THR A 215 8.99 -4.80 -7.39
N VAL A 216 9.11 -5.12 -6.10
CA VAL A 216 8.00 -5.42 -5.20
C VAL A 216 7.84 -4.28 -4.20
N VAL A 217 6.64 -3.74 -4.10
CA VAL A 217 6.27 -2.72 -3.11
C VAL A 217 5.40 -3.37 -2.04
N VAL A 218 5.69 -3.08 -0.78
CA VAL A 218 4.87 -3.52 0.36
C VAL A 218 4.39 -2.28 1.11
N THR A 219 3.09 -2.08 1.16
CA THR A 219 2.49 -1.04 2.00
C THR A 219 1.47 -1.63 2.94
N HIS A 220 1.06 -0.90 3.96
CA HIS A 220 -0.14 -1.31 4.69
C HIS A 220 -1.38 -0.68 4.05
N PHE A 221 -1.38 0.65 3.89
CA PHE A 221 -2.46 1.39 3.24
C PHE A 221 -2.50 1.08 1.74
N ALA A 222 -3.71 1.07 1.16
CA ALA A 222 -3.88 0.76 -0.24
C ALA A 222 -3.32 1.88 -1.15
N PRO A 223 -2.63 1.54 -2.25
CA PRO A 223 -2.04 2.53 -3.15
C PRO A 223 -3.04 3.19 -4.10
N THR A 224 -4.17 2.54 -4.38
CA THR A 224 -5.15 2.98 -5.38
C THR A 224 -6.59 2.69 -4.92
N LEU A 225 -7.55 3.44 -5.46
CA LEU A 225 -8.98 3.16 -5.35
C LEU A 225 -9.40 1.86 -6.05
N HIS A 226 -8.59 1.28 -6.94
CA HIS A 226 -8.85 -0.07 -7.45
C HIS A 226 -8.93 -1.12 -6.35
N SER A 227 -8.28 -0.84 -5.21
CA SER A 227 -8.35 -1.67 -4.02
C SER A 227 -9.58 -1.41 -3.14
N ALA A 228 -10.40 -0.40 -3.40
CA ALA A 228 -11.56 -0.12 -2.57
C ALA A 228 -12.58 -1.27 -2.63
N ASP A 229 -13.10 -1.70 -1.48
CA ASP A 229 -14.12 -2.75 -1.43
C ASP A 229 -15.42 -2.27 -2.14
N PRO A 230 -15.83 -2.93 -3.24
CA PRO A 230 -16.98 -2.51 -4.03
C PRO A 230 -18.30 -2.60 -3.25
N ARG A 231 -18.37 -3.39 -2.16
CA ARG A 231 -19.60 -3.56 -1.35
C ARG A 231 -20.03 -2.27 -0.66
N TYR A 232 -19.08 -1.41 -0.28
CA TYR A 232 -19.36 -0.20 0.50
C TYR A 232 -19.49 1.06 -0.36
N GLY A 233 -19.03 1.00 -1.62
CA GLY A 233 -18.92 2.14 -2.52
C GLY A 233 -17.94 3.21 -2.00
N LEU A 234 -17.73 4.25 -2.81
CA LEU A 234 -16.84 5.35 -2.42
C LEU A 234 -17.54 6.31 -1.46
N ARG A 235 -17.01 6.43 -0.25
CA ARG A 235 -17.46 7.36 0.80
C ARG A 235 -16.32 8.31 1.15
N PRO A 236 -16.56 9.48 1.76
CA PRO A 236 -15.48 10.37 2.15
C PRO A 236 -14.37 9.72 2.98
N GLY A 237 -14.74 8.76 3.84
CA GLY A 237 -13.78 7.98 4.64
C GLY A 237 -12.88 7.04 3.83
N THR A 238 -13.24 6.67 2.59
CA THR A 238 -12.39 5.83 1.71
C THR A 238 -11.04 6.48 1.46
N ALA A 239 -10.97 7.81 1.38
CA ALA A 239 -9.72 8.53 1.25
C ALA A 239 -8.84 8.43 2.51
N GLY A 240 -9.34 7.95 3.64
CA GLY A 240 -8.52 7.62 4.81
C GLY A 240 -7.85 6.24 4.72
N PHE A 241 -8.26 5.39 3.78
CA PHE A 241 -7.80 4.00 3.66
C PHE A 241 -7.04 3.73 2.35
N CYS A 242 -7.36 4.49 1.30
CA CYS A 242 -6.75 4.38 -0.02
C CYS A 242 -6.08 5.69 -0.42
N ASN A 243 -5.05 5.58 -1.24
CA ASN A 243 -4.41 6.68 -1.96
C ASN A 243 -4.83 6.67 -3.45
N ALA A 244 -4.32 7.62 -4.24
CA ALA A 244 -4.50 7.69 -5.70
C ALA A 244 -3.15 7.70 -6.42
N LEU A 245 -2.38 6.62 -6.23
CA LEU A 245 -1.01 6.46 -6.74
C LEU A 245 -0.97 5.64 -8.04
N ASP A 246 -2.04 5.68 -8.83
CA ASP A 246 -2.21 4.91 -10.06
C ASP A 246 -1.07 5.13 -11.06
N ASP A 247 -0.54 6.36 -11.15
CA ASP A 247 0.60 6.71 -11.99
C ASP A 247 1.93 6.06 -11.56
N TRP A 248 2.01 5.50 -10.35
CA TRP A 248 3.20 4.84 -9.82
C TRP A 248 3.16 3.33 -9.98
N LEU A 249 1.97 2.76 -10.23
CA LEU A 249 1.80 1.32 -10.47
C LEU A 249 2.71 0.82 -11.61
N PRO A 250 2.92 1.55 -12.73
CA PRO A 250 3.86 1.13 -13.77
C PRO A 250 5.33 1.01 -13.33
N LEU A 251 5.71 1.52 -12.15
CA LEU A 251 7.07 1.44 -11.61
C LEU A 251 7.29 0.18 -10.74
N ALA A 252 6.24 -0.61 -10.51
CA ALA A 252 6.28 -1.83 -9.71
C ALA A 252 5.70 -3.03 -10.48
N ASP A 253 6.24 -4.22 -10.23
CA ASP A 253 5.76 -5.47 -10.80
C ASP A 253 4.72 -6.14 -9.92
N LEU A 254 4.88 -5.99 -8.60
CA LEU A 254 3.99 -6.51 -7.58
C LEU A 254 3.82 -5.47 -6.46
N TRP A 255 2.60 -5.23 -6.02
CA TRP A 255 2.26 -4.38 -4.89
C TRP A 255 1.45 -5.17 -3.88
N LEU A 256 1.99 -5.33 -2.68
CA LEU A 256 1.36 -6.04 -1.57
C LEU A 256 0.80 -5.02 -0.58
N HIS A 257 -0.44 -5.22 -0.12
CA HIS A 257 -1.00 -4.39 0.94
C HIS A 257 -1.99 -5.11 1.85
N GLY A 258 -2.46 -4.41 2.89
CA GLY A 258 -3.48 -4.86 3.83
C GLY A 258 -4.61 -3.83 3.98
N HIS A 259 -4.97 -3.54 5.23
CA HIS A 259 -5.78 -2.43 5.75
C HIS A 259 -7.28 -2.46 5.44
N LEU A 260 -7.66 -2.94 4.26
CA LEU A 260 -9.05 -2.82 3.79
C LEU A 260 -9.94 -4.00 4.21
N HIS A 261 -9.35 -5.04 4.81
CA HIS A 261 -10.03 -6.26 5.26
C HIS A 261 -10.86 -6.91 4.13
N CYS A 262 -10.36 -6.75 2.90
CA CYS A 262 -10.93 -7.28 1.68
C CYS A 262 -9.78 -7.92 0.89
N PRO A 263 -9.78 -9.25 0.71
CA PRO A 263 -8.78 -9.93 -0.11
C PRO A 263 -8.85 -9.50 -1.58
N GLN A 264 -7.69 -9.32 -2.19
CA GLN A 264 -7.56 -8.81 -3.56
C GLN A 264 -6.44 -9.49 -4.31
N ASP A 265 -6.66 -9.71 -5.61
CA ASP A 265 -5.64 -10.12 -6.56
C ASP A 265 -6.06 -9.59 -7.94
N LEU A 266 -5.54 -8.43 -8.30
CA LEU A 266 -5.91 -7.74 -9.54
C LEU A 266 -4.66 -7.21 -10.25
N ARG A 267 -4.80 -6.89 -11.53
CA ARG A 267 -3.70 -6.36 -12.34
C ARG A 267 -4.08 -5.03 -12.97
N VAL A 268 -3.22 -4.03 -12.80
CA VAL A 268 -3.34 -2.70 -13.42
C VAL A 268 -2.07 -2.45 -14.23
N GLY A 269 -2.21 -2.49 -15.56
CA GLY A 269 -1.05 -2.49 -16.46
C GLY A 269 -0.12 -3.66 -16.16
N ARG A 270 1.15 -3.38 -15.88
CA ARG A 270 2.13 -4.40 -15.49
C ARG A 270 2.09 -4.79 -14.00
N CYS A 271 1.56 -3.92 -13.15
CA CYS A 271 1.55 -4.14 -11.71
C CYS A 271 0.45 -5.12 -11.30
N ARG A 272 0.81 -6.17 -10.56
CA ARG A 272 -0.15 -7.00 -9.85
C ARG A 272 -0.31 -6.47 -8.43
N ILE A 273 -1.54 -6.21 -8.00
CA ILE A 273 -1.86 -5.75 -6.65
C ILE A 273 -2.49 -6.92 -5.90
N VAL A 274 -1.95 -7.25 -4.72
CA VAL A 274 -2.43 -8.38 -3.90
C VAL A 274 -2.58 -7.97 -2.45
N ALA A 275 -3.69 -8.36 -1.84
CA ALA A 275 -3.95 -8.23 -0.41
C ALA A 275 -4.54 -9.54 0.12
N ASN A 276 -4.06 -10.00 1.27
CA ASN A 276 -4.55 -11.22 1.94
C ASN A 276 -4.80 -10.94 3.43
N PRO A 277 -5.71 -10.01 3.76
CA PRO A 277 -6.01 -9.65 5.13
C PRO A 277 -6.81 -10.74 5.83
N LEU A 278 -6.52 -10.98 7.12
CA LEU A 278 -7.38 -11.82 7.96
C LEU A 278 -8.64 -11.04 8.41
N GLY A 279 -8.45 -9.88 9.01
CA GLY A 279 -9.55 -9.05 9.53
C GLY A 279 -10.24 -9.64 10.76
N TYR A 280 -11.45 -9.15 11.05
CA TYR A 280 -12.20 -9.51 12.25
C TYR A 280 -13.26 -10.61 12.01
N ALA A 281 -13.28 -11.62 12.88
CA ALA A 281 -14.22 -12.73 12.81
C ALA A 281 -15.68 -12.30 12.98
N ASP A 282 -15.96 -11.33 13.87
CA ASP A 282 -17.31 -10.84 14.18
C ASP A 282 -17.94 -10.02 13.05
N LYS A 283 -17.15 -9.65 12.04
CA LYS A 283 -17.58 -8.91 10.84
C LYS A 283 -17.58 -9.76 9.56
N ASP A 284 -17.38 -11.08 9.69
CA ASP A 284 -17.24 -12.01 8.56
C ASP A 284 -16.12 -11.63 7.56
N GLU A 285 -15.07 -10.95 8.02
CA GLU A 285 -13.97 -10.49 7.15
C GLU A 285 -12.99 -11.62 6.79
N GLN A 286 -12.94 -12.67 7.62
CA GLN A 286 -12.01 -13.80 7.48
C GLN A 286 -12.37 -14.77 6.33
N VAL A 287 -13.55 -14.64 5.72
CA VAL A 287 -14.08 -15.61 4.75
C VAL A 287 -13.17 -15.80 3.54
N GLY A 288 -12.49 -14.75 3.08
CA GLY A 288 -11.62 -14.80 1.90
C GLY A 288 -10.14 -14.95 2.21
N PHE A 289 -9.75 -15.02 3.48
CA PHE A 289 -8.36 -15.12 3.90
C PHE A 289 -7.79 -16.50 3.57
N LEU A 290 -6.59 -16.52 2.99
CA LEU A 290 -5.89 -17.75 2.61
C LEU A 290 -4.55 -17.83 3.35
N MET A 291 -4.53 -18.50 4.50
CA MET A 291 -3.35 -18.57 5.38
C MET A 291 -2.06 -18.99 4.66
N GLN A 292 -2.12 -20.01 3.81
CA GLN A 292 -0.96 -20.55 3.09
C GLN A 292 -0.90 -20.09 1.62
N GLN A 293 -1.47 -18.92 1.30
CA GLN A 293 -1.41 -18.38 -0.06
C GLN A 293 0.03 -18.16 -0.49
N LEU A 294 0.41 -18.74 -1.63
CA LEU A 294 1.69 -18.49 -2.27
C LEU A 294 1.50 -17.48 -3.41
N ILE A 295 2.28 -16.41 -3.34
CA ILE A 295 2.34 -15.39 -4.39
C ILE A 295 3.67 -15.54 -5.11
N GLU A 296 3.61 -15.78 -6.42
CA GLU A 296 4.78 -15.80 -7.28
C GLU A 296 5.19 -14.37 -7.63
N ILE A 297 6.47 -14.05 -7.42
CA ILE A 297 7.05 -12.79 -7.88
C ILE A 297 7.22 -12.89 -9.40
N PRO A 298 6.75 -11.89 -10.17
CA PRO A 298 6.95 -11.87 -11.62
C PRO A 298 8.44 -11.96 -11.98
N PRO A 299 8.79 -12.61 -13.10
CA PRO A 299 10.16 -12.54 -13.61
C PRO A 299 10.54 -11.09 -13.93
N ALA A 300 11.84 -10.81 -14.00
CA ALA A 300 12.32 -9.51 -14.46
C ALA A 300 11.67 -9.17 -15.82
N PRO A 301 11.26 -7.92 -16.05
CA PRO A 301 10.74 -7.51 -17.35
C PRO A 301 11.79 -7.82 -18.43
N GLU A 302 11.40 -8.54 -19.48
CA GLU A 302 12.25 -8.70 -20.65
C GLU A 302 12.60 -7.30 -21.17
N THR A 303 13.90 -6.98 -21.23
CA THR A 303 14.34 -5.77 -21.92
C THR A 303 14.00 -5.99 -23.39
N ASP A 304 13.09 -5.18 -23.91
CA ASP A 304 12.74 -5.16 -25.32
C ASP A 304 13.98 -4.74 -26.11
N THR A 305 14.82 -5.73 -26.42
CA THR A 305 16.09 -5.58 -27.13
C THR A 305 15.89 -5.66 -28.65
N ASP A 306 14.63 -5.72 -29.11
CA ASP A 306 14.27 -5.88 -30.53
C ASP A 306 13.69 -4.61 -31.18
N LEU A 307 13.87 -3.44 -30.57
CA LEU A 307 13.81 -2.18 -31.31
C LEU A 307 15.18 -1.90 -31.93
N ALA A 308 15.46 -2.60 -33.03
CA ALA A 308 16.48 -2.18 -33.98
C ALA A 308 16.30 -0.68 -34.27
N PRO A 309 17.38 0.13 -34.27
CA PRO A 309 17.25 1.55 -34.55
C PRO A 309 16.64 1.69 -35.94
N ALA A 310 15.50 2.37 -36.01
CA ALA A 310 14.87 2.73 -37.28
C ALA A 310 15.94 3.41 -38.14
N GLN A 311 16.32 2.74 -39.23
CA GLN A 311 17.18 3.35 -40.25
C GLN A 311 16.44 4.59 -40.75
N GLY A 312 16.95 5.76 -40.39
CA GLY A 312 16.47 7.03 -40.91
C GLY A 312 16.63 7.06 -42.43
N PRO A 313 15.76 7.79 -43.14
CA PRO A 313 15.79 7.83 -44.59
C PRO A 313 17.13 8.38 -45.10
N ASP A 314 17.70 7.69 -46.09
CA ASP A 314 18.90 8.08 -46.82
C ASP A 314 18.87 9.57 -47.20
N ALA A 315 19.89 10.30 -46.77
CA ALA A 315 20.15 11.65 -47.25
C ALA A 315 20.52 11.62 -48.75
N PRO A 316 20.01 12.56 -49.57
CA PRO A 316 20.30 12.55 -51.00
C PRO A 316 21.76 12.90 -51.28
N ALA A 317 22.33 12.18 -52.23
CA ALA A 317 23.69 12.35 -52.71
C ALA A 317 23.97 13.79 -53.18
N ILE A 318 24.97 14.44 -52.56
CA ILE A 318 25.51 15.71 -53.04
C ILE A 318 26.44 15.41 -54.22
N TYR A 319 25.96 15.69 -55.43
CA TYR A 319 26.79 15.79 -56.62
C TYR A 319 27.15 17.26 -56.83
N THR A 320 28.42 17.63 -56.70
CA THR A 320 28.93 18.88 -57.30
C THR A 320 30.22 18.61 -58.05
N GLY A 321 30.18 18.97 -59.33
CA GLY A 321 31.15 18.60 -60.33
C GLY A 321 32.48 19.32 -60.21
N LYS A 322 33.48 18.66 -60.78
CA LYS A 322 34.76 19.25 -61.17
C LYS A 322 34.52 20.41 -62.13
N HIS A 323 35.09 21.57 -61.84
CA HIS A 323 35.50 22.51 -62.88
C HIS A 323 37.01 22.69 -62.83
N SER A 324 37.62 22.34 -63.95
CA SER A 324 39.02 22.55 -64.30
C SER A 324 39.17 23.95 -64.88
N THR A 325 40.12 24.72 -64.34
CA THR A 325 41.12 25.54 -65.06
C THR A 325 42.26 25.80 -64.10
#